data_AF-A0AAF0QWV2-F1
#
_entry.id   AF-A0AAF0QWV2-F1
#
_cell.length_a   1.000
_cell.length_b   1.000
_cell.length_c   1.000
_cell.angle_alpha   90.00
_cell.angle_beta   90.00
_cell.angle_gamma   90.00
#
_symmetry.space_group_name_H-M   'P 1'
#
loop_
_entity.id
_entity.type
_entity.pdbx_description
1 polymer ?
#
loop_
_entity_poly.entity_id
_entity_poly.type
_entity_poly.pdbx_seq_one_letter_code
_entity_poly.pdbx_strand_id
1 'polypeptide(L)'
;MTTSLPKYLQDQEGLSEECKNFFSVLPKEKGWMGSYIYNYQGFWASPRTIQGTTWLKSLLFVLVNRMKHPLFEQNHPLLDKNPHDLIPFLELTLYVDGHVPNFSAFTTPRLLSTHVPFASLPKSVQDSKTKLVYLCRNPKDTFISMWHFTNNLRLHHKDIHSIEEIFESFCKGVSLYGPFWNHILDYWEQSIEKPNKVLFLMYEEITVQPKLQLKRLAEFLECPFSIEEENCGVMDEILRMCSFENLSNLEVNTNGKLSTEELENKVFFRKGEVGDWKNYFTIEMSEKLNHINERKFQGSGIKFSYI
;
A
#
# COMPACT_ATOMS: atom_id res chain seq x y z
N MET A 1 -30.97 27.80 -1.63
CA MET A 1 -31.39 26.91 -0.52
C MET A 1 -30.16 26.16 -0.07
N THR A 2 -29.65 26.44 1.12
CA THR A 2 -28.51 25.73 1.70
C THR A 2 -28.98 24.33 2.11
N THR A 3 -28.68 23.33 1.29
CA THR A 3 -28.89 21.92 1.65
C THR A 3 -27.99 21.60 2.82
N SER A 4 -28.57 21.34 4.00
CA SER A 4 -27.83 20.91 5.18
C SER A 4 -27.06 19.62 4.87
N LEU A 5 -25.77 19.59 5.20
CA LEU A 5 -24.93 18.41 5.02
C LEU A 5 -25.56 17.16 5.65
N PRO A 6 -25.46 15.98 5.02
CA PRO A 6 -25.92 14.74 5.62
C PRO A 6 -25.20 14.44 6.95
N LYS A 7 -25.94 13.91 7.94
CA LYS A 7 -25.46 13.66 9.31
C LYS A 7 -24.14 12.88 9.38
N TYR A 8 -23.96 11.87 8.51
CA TYR A 8 -22.73 11.06 8.46
C TYR A 8 -21.47 11.83 8.01
N LEU A 9 -21.60 12.99 7.35
CA LEU A 9 -20.48 13.89 7.01
C LEU A 9 -20.26 14.95 8.09
N GLN A 10 -21.32 15.32 8.83
CA GLN A 10 -21.20 16.22 9.98
C GLN A 10 -20.36 15.55 11.07
N ASP A 11 -20.55 14.25 11.29
CA ASP A 11 -19.85 13.44 12.29
C ASP A 11 -18.39 13.10 11.92
N GLN A 12 -17.90 13.47 10.73
CA GLN A 12 -16.48 13.32 10.36
C GLN A 12 -15.66 14.53 10.82
N GLU A 13 -15.03 14.39 11.98
CA GLU A 13 -14.05 15.34 12.51
C GLU A 13 -12.79 15.41 11.62
N GLY A 14 -12.26 16.62 11.42
CA GLY A 14 -11.03 16.88 10.62
C GLY A 14 -11.25 17.26 9.15
N LEU A 15 -12.44 17.03 8.57
CA LEU A 15 -12.73 17.48 7.20
C LEU A 15 -13.21 18.95 7.17
N SER A 16 -12.64 19.75 6.27
CA SER A 16 -13.14 21.10 5.99
C SER A 16 -14.57 21.06 5.41
N GLU A 17 -15.33 22.14 5.58
CA GLU A 17 -16.69 22.25 5.04
C GLU A 17 -16.72 22.10 3.51
N GLU A 18 -15.68 22.59 2.83
CA GLU A 18 -15.48 22.43 1.39
C GLU A 18 -15.30 20.95 1.01
N CYS A 19 -14.47 20.21 1.75
CA CYS A 19 -14.31 18.77 1.56
C CYS A 19 -15.62 18.02 1.83
N LYS A 20 -16.36 18.38 2.87
CA LYS A 20 -17.67 17.77 3.19
C LYS A 20 -18.69 18.01 2.06
N ASN A 21 -18.75 19.23 1.52
CA ASN A 21 -19.60 19.56 0.37
C ASN A 21 -19.17 18.78 -0.88
N PHE A 22 -17.87 18.67 -1.14
CA PHE A 22 -17.33 17.88 -2.24
C PHE A 22 -17.71 16.39 -2.14
N PHE A 23 -17.51 15.75 -0.99
CA PHE A 23 -17.89 14.34 -0.80
C PHE A 23 -19.40 14.11 -0.82
N SER A 24 -20.22 15.13 -0.49
CA SER A 24 -21.69 14.99 -0.48
C SER A 24 -22.31 14.74 -1.85
N VAL A 25 -21.62 15.11 -2.94
CA VAL A 25 -22.11 14.99 -4.32
C VAL A 25 -21.53 13.79 -5.07
N LEU A 26 -20.57 13.07 -4.50
CA LEU A 26 -19.97 11.90 -5.13
C LEU A 26 -20.85 10.65 -4.93
N PRO A 27 -20.88 9.72 -5.92
CA PRO A 27 -21.44 8.40 -5.70
C PRO A 27 -20.77 7.74 -4.49
N LYS A 28 -21.55 7.09 -3.63
CA LYS A 28 -21.04 6.47 -2.40
C LYS A 28 -21.59 5.07 -2.22
N GLU A 29 -20.79 4.23 -1.59
CA GLU A 29 -21.15 2.86 -1.21
C GLU A 29 -20.74 2.60 0.24
N LYS A 30 -21.40 1.63 0.89
CA LYS A 30 -20.98 1.22 2.23
C LYS A 30 -19.64 0.48 2.12
N GLY A 31 -18.59 1.07 2.69
CA GLY A 31 -17.24 0.53 2.68
C GLY A 31 -17.03 -0.58 3.70
N TRP A 32 -15.93 -1.31 3.52
CA TRP A 32 -15.62 -2.52 4.30
C TRP A 32 -15.23 -2.24 5.74
N MET A 33 -15.06 -0.97 6.12
CA MET A 33 -14.80 -0.54 7.50
C MET A 33 -16.06 -0.05 8.21
N GLY A 34 -17.21 -0.04 7.54
CA GLY A 34 -18.48 0.44 8.08
C GLY A 34 -18.76 1.90 7.73
N SER A 35 -17.73 2.66 7.38
CA SER A 35 -17.81 4.01 6.81
C SER A 35 -18.19 3.98 5.32
N TYR A 36 -18.73 5.09 4.81
CA TYR A 36 -18.94 5.26 3.38
C TYR A 36 -17.61 5.49 2.65
N ILE A 37 -17.50 4.88 1.47
CA ILE A 37 -16.47 5.16 0.47
C ILE A 37 -17.10 5.90 -0.70
N TYR A 38 -16.35 6.79 -1.33
CA TYR A 38 -16.83 7.67 -2.40
C TYR A 38 -16.08 7.38 -3.69
N ASN A 39 -16.81 7.32 -4.80
CA ASN A 39 -16.22 7.18 -6.12
C ASN A 39 -15.73 8.55 -6.60
N TYR A 40 -14.40 8.71 -6.66
CA TYR A 40 -13.73 9.90 -7.16
C TYR A 40 -12.86 9.50 -8.34
N GLN A 41 -13.06 10.12 -9.51
CA GLN A 41 -12.27 9.85 -10.72
C GLN A 41 -12.18 8.36 -11.09
N GLY A 42 -13.23 7.58 -10.83
CA GLY A 42 -13.30 6.16 -11.18
C GLY A 42 -12.69 5.20 -10.15
N PHE A 43 -12.18 5.69 -9.02
CA PHE A 43 -11.75 4.85 -7.90
C PHE A 43 -12.49 5.16 -6.60
N TRP A 44 -12.57 4.19 -5.69
CA TRP A 44 -13.24 4.37 -4.42
C TRP A 44 -12.26 4.79 -3.32
N ALA A 45 -12.51 5.90 -2.65
CA ALA A 45 -11.70 6.36 -1.54
C ALA A 45 -12.53 6.50 -0.26
N SER A 46 -11.92 6.18 0.87
CA SER A 46 -12.34 6.74 2.16
C SER A 46 -11.51 8.00 2.42
N PRO A 47 -12.04 8.98 3.16
CA PRO A 47 -11.25 10.12 3.65
C PRO A 47 -10.01 9.71 4.46
N ARG A 48 -9.96 8.47 4.95
CA ARG A 48 -8.82 7.88 5.67
C ARG A 48 -8.70 6.42 5.28
N THR A 49 -7.57 5.98 4.70
CA THR A 49 -7.27 4.54 4.52
C THR A 49 -5.85 4.12 4.12
N ILE A 50 -5.31 3.15 4.89
CA ILE A 50 -4.01 2.45 4.75
C ILE A 50 -4.19 1.05 4.10
N GLN A 51 -3.22 0.57 3.31
CA GLN A 51 -3.06 -0.85 2.92
C GLN A 51 -1.59 -1.33 2.92
N GLY A 52 -1.39 -2.66 2.86
CA GLY A 52 -0.15 -3.41 3.11
C GLY A 52 1.04 -3.17 2.18
N THR A 53 1.72 -2.04 2.38
CA THR A 53 2.98 -1.65 1.70
C THR A 53 4.22 -1.78 2.59
N THR A 54 4.07 -2.30 3.81
CA THR A 54 5.09 -2.25 4.89
C THR A 54 6.43 -2.82 4.45
N TRP A 55 6.43 -3.94 3.73
CA TRP A 55 7.66 -4.61 3.28
C TRP A 55 8.41 -3.82 2.21
N LEU A 56 7.70 -3.26 1.22
CA LEU A 56 8.34 -2.41 0.23
C LEU A 56 8.89 -1.13 0.89
N LYS A 57 8.16 -0.56 1.85
CA LYS A 57 8.61 0.62 2.58
C LYS A 57 9.90 0.36 3.35
N SER A 58 10.00 -0.75 4.07
CA SER A 58 11.22 -1.10 4.79
C SER A 58 12.40 -1.31 3.83
N LEU A 59 12.21 -2.09 2.76
CA LEU A 59 13.25 -2.31 1.74
C LEU A 59 13.74 -0.99 1.13
N LEU A 60 12.81 -0.11 0.72
CA LEU A 60 13.13 1.20 0.16
C LEU A 60 13.89 2.07 1.16
N PHE A 61 13.43 2.14 2.41
CA PHE A 61 14.05 2.97 3.42
C PHE A 61 15.50 2.55 3.69
N VAL A 62 15.72 1.25 3.94
CA VAL A 62 17.05 0.71 4.24
C VAL A 62 17.95 0.87 3.03
N LEU A 63 17.50 0.47 1.84
CA LEU A 63 18.29 0.55 0.62
C LEU A 63 18.79 1.97 0.34
N VAL A 64 17.90 2.95 0.38
CA VAL A 64 18.22 4.35 0.04
C VAL A 64 19.05 5.03 1.11
N ASN A 65 18.86 4.66 2.38
CA ASN A 65 19.55 5.30 3.51
C ASN A 65 20.74 4.49 4.06
N ARG A 66 21.11 3.36 3.46
CA ARG A 66 22.18 2.45 3.96
C ARG A 66 23.53 3.13 4.24
N MET A 67 23.86 4.21 3.54
CA MET A 67 25.08 5.01 3.78
C MET A 67 24.95 5.97 4.97
N LYS A 68 23.73 6.45 5.24
CA LYS A 68 23.42 7.40 6.31
C LYS A 68 23.06 6.71 7.62
N HIS A 69 22.46 5.52 7.51
CA HIS A 69 22.11 4.63 8.60
C HIS A 69 22.73 3.26 8.31
N PRO A 70 24.02 3.06 8.67
CA PRO A 70 24.71 1.80 8.45
C PRO A 70 23.95 0.61 9.08
N LEU A 71 23.93 -0.52 8.37
CA LEU A 71 23.09 -1.68 8.71
C LEU A 71 23.42 -2.31 10.07
N PHE A 72 24.68 -2.20 10.49
CA PHE A 72 25.21 -2.85 11.69
C PHE A 72 25.18 -1.93 12.93
N GLU A 73 24.57 -0.75 12.84
CA GLU A 73 24.42 0.16 13.97
C GLU A 73 23.22 -0.22 14.86
N GLN A 74 23.40 -0.13 16.17
CA GLN A 74 22.36 -0.52 17.15
C GLN A 74 21.16 0.43 17.20
N ASN A 75 21.25 1.62 16.59
CA ASN A 75 20.23 2.67 16.56
C ASN A 75 19.63 2.85 15.15
N HIS A 76 19.64 1.80 14.33
CA HIS A 76 19.04 1.89 13.00
C HIS A 76 17.55 2.23 13.11
N PRO A 77 17.01 3.23 12.34
CA PRO A 77 15.65 3.74 12.54
C PRO A 77 14.51 2.71 12.48
N LEU A 78 14.69 1.60 11.75
CA LEU A 78 13.72 0.50 11.72
C LEU A 78 13.53 -0.24 13.05
N LEU A 79 14.49 -0.14 13.97
CA LEU A 79 14.41 -0.76 15.30
C LEU A 79 13.44 0.03 16.21
N ASP A 80 13.40 1.35 16.04
CA ASP A 80 12.63 2.26 16.90
C ASP A 80 11.35 2.79 16.24
N LYS A 81 11.21 2.68 14.91
CA LYS A 81 10.08 3.22 14.15
C LYS A 81 9.50 2.22 13.17
N ASN A 82 8.18 2.24 13.04
CA ASN A 82 7.49 1.45 12.05
C ASN A 82 7.80 2.00 10.62
N PRO A 83 7.89 1.14 9.58
CA PRO A 83 8.13 1.60 8.20
C PRO A 83 7.15 2.66 7.69
N HIS A 84 5.93 2.70 8.21
CA HIS A 84 4.93 3.71 7.84
C HIS A 84 5.23 5.11 8.41
N ASP A 85 5.97 5.22 9.52
CA ASP A 85 6.46 6.50 10.05
C ASP A 85 7.72 6.99 9.29
N LEU A 86 8.50 6.07 8.73
CA LEU A 86 9.72 6.37 7.99
C LEU A 86 9.45 6.78 6.54
N ILE A 87 8.42 6.20 5.93
CA ILE A 87 7.93 6.55 4.59
C ILE A 87 6.45 6.92 4.72
N PRO A 88 6.13 8.20 4.97
CA PRO A 88 4.77 8.62 5.26
C PRO A 88 3.86 8.50 4.03
N PHE A 89 2.56 8.38 4.28
CA PHE A 89 1.55 8.41 3.23
C PHE A 89 1.18 9.83 2.87
N LEU A 90 1.00 10.11 1.57
CA LEU A 90 0.49 11.40 1.12
C LEU A 90 -0.90 11.64 1.73
N GLU A 91 -1.81 10.70 1.52
CA GLU A 91 -3.23 10.84 1.85
C GLU A 91 -3.58 10.59 3.33
N LEU A 92 -2.67 10.04 4.14
CA LEU A 92 -2.94 9.61 5.53
C LEU A 92 -2.01 10.19 6.58
N THR A 93 -0.94 10.84 6.14
CA THR A 93 0.02 11.45 7.06
C THR A 93 0.24 12.89 6.71
N LEU A 94 0.47 13.19 5.43
CA LEU A 94 0.96 14.51 5.03
C LEU A 94 -0.15 15.51 4.69
N TYR A 95 -1.21 15.05 4.04
CA TYR A 95 -2.34 15.90 3.62
C TYR A 95 -3.60 15.70 4.46
N VAL A 96 -3.47 15.07 5.64
CA VAL A 96 -4.58 14.85 6.56
C VAL A 96 -5.06 16.18 7.15
N ASP A 97 -6.37 16.30 7.38
CA ASP A 97 -7.04 17.45 7.99
C ASP A 97 -6.74 18.80 7.31
N GLY A 98 -6.48 18.78 5.99
CA GLY A 98 -6.21 19.98 5.20
C GLY A 98 -4.80 20.56 5.39
N HIS A 99 -3.89 19.84 6.06
CA HIS A 99 -2.51 20.27 6.22
C HIS A 99 -1.78 20.27 4.87
N VAL A 100 -0.96 21.30 4.65
CA VAL A 100 0.00 21.33 3.54
C VAL A 100 1.36 20.95 4.13
N PRO A 101 1.92 19.78 3.77
CA PRO A 101 3.14 19.29 4.37
C PRO A 101 4.32 20.18 3.97
N ASN A 102 5.15 20.54 4.95
CA ASN A 102 6.41 21.20 4.67
C ASN A 102 7.48 20.17 4.26
N PHE A 103 7.67 20.03 2.95
CA PHE A 103 8.67 19.11 2.41
C PHE A 103 10.14 19.53 2.65
N SER A 104 10.40 20.77 3.11
CA SER A 104 11.79 21.22 3.39
C SER A 104 12.42 20.52 4.59
N ALA A 105 11.60 19.96 5.49
CA ALA A 105 12.07 19.19 6.65
C ALA A 105 12.49 17.77 6.30
N PHE A 106 12.17 17.28 5.09
CA PHE A 106 12.53 15.93 4.67
C PHE A 106 13.96 15.87 4.16
N THR A 107 14.67 14.81 4.56
CA THR A 107 15.99 14.51 4.02
C THR A 107 15.89 14.05 2.58
N THR A 108 16.86 14.44 1.76
CA THR A 108 16.94 14.04 0.34
C THR A 108 17.81 12.77 0.21
N PRO A 109 17.40 11.78 -0.62
CA PRO A 109 16.15 11.73 -1.40
C PRO A 109 14.92 11.45 -0.53
N ARG A 110 13.78 12.04 -0.91
CA ARG A 110 12.51 11.91 -0.20
C ARG A 110 11.85 10.59 -0.57
N LEU A 111 11.54 9.77 0.43
CA LEU A 111 10.71 8.58 0.27
C LEU A 111 9.31 8.88 0.76
N LEU A 112 8.33 8.71 -0.13
CA LEU A 112 6.91 8.93 0.14
C LEU A 112 6.12 7.75 -0.41
N SER A 113 4.88 7.59 0.05
CA SER A 113 4.00 6.50 -0.39
C SER A 113 2.57 6.97 -0.60
N THR A 114 1.85 6.26 -1.46
CA THR A 114 0.44 6.53 -1.72
C THR A 114 -0.24 5.29 -2.29
N HIS A 115 -1.54 5.17 -2.03
CA HIS A 115 -2.43 4.19 -2.68
C HIS A 115 -3.24 4.77 -3.83
N VAL A 116 -2.97 6.02 -4.22
CA VAL A 116 -3.72 6.70 -5.26
C VAL A 116 -3.42 6.08 -6.64
N PRO A 117 -4.44 5.82 -7.49
CA PRO A 117 -4.23 5.38 -8.87
C PRO A 117 -3.37 6.36 -9.66
N PHE A 118 -2.62 5.86 -10.63
CA PHE A 118 -1.66 6.68 -11.38
C PHE A 118 -2.32 7.92 -12.01
N ALA A 119 -3.50 7.74 -12.64
CA ALA A 119 -4.24 8.82 -13.30
C ALA A 119 -4.58 9.98 -12.36
N SER A 120 -4.75 9.70 -11.07
CA SER A 120 -5.16 10.65 -10.02
C SER A 120 -3.96 11.25 -9.28
N LEU A 121 -2.72 10.83 -9.60
CA LEU A 121 -1.53 11.47 -9.05
C LEU A 121 -1.43 12.93 -9.51
N PRO A 122 -0.88 13.84 -8.69
CA PRO A 122 -0.64 15.22 -9.11
C PRO A 122 0.23 15.31 -10.36
N LYS A 123 -0.02 16.27 -11.24
CA LYS A 123 0.83 16.52 -12.43
C LYS A 123 2.29 16.78 -12.08
N SER A 124 2.54 17.43 -10.94
CA SER A 124 3.90 17.60 -10.39
C SER A 124 4.62 16.27 -10.12
N VAL A 125 3.90 15.18 -9.85
CA VAL A 125 4.46 13.82 -9.73
C VAL A 125 4.56 13.16 -11.11
N GLN A 126 3.50 13.23 -11.92
CA GLN A 126 3.47 12.60 -13.26
C GLN A 126 4.54 13.16 -14.21
N ASP A 127 4.81 14.46 -14.15
CA ASP A 127 5.67 15.16 -15.11
C ASP A 127 7.12 15.38 -14.60
N SER A 128 7.38 15.12 -13.31
CA SER A 128 8.72 15.29 -12.73
C SER A 128 9.64 14.09 -12.95
N LYS A 129 10.88 14.19 -12.48
CA LYS A 129 11.86 13.08 -12.46
C LYS A 129 11.65 12.10 -11.30
N THR A 130 10.57 12.24 -10.52
CA THR A 130 10.26 11.32 -9.42
C THR A 130 10.09 9.90 -9.94
N LYS A 131 10.83 8.97 -9.33
CA LYS A 131 10.74 7.54 -9.57
C LYS A 131 9.53 6.98 -8.80
N LEU A 132 8.74 6.15 -9.46
CA LEU A 132 7.58 5.46 -8.90
C LEU A 132 7.89 3.97 -8.84
N VAL A 133 7.73 3.36 -7.66
CA VAL A 133 7.85 1.91 -7.47
C VAL A 133 6.47 1.38 -7.09
N TYR A 134 5.89 0.58 -7.97
CA TYR A 134 4.59 -0.03 -7.77
C TYR A 134 4.76 -1.50 -7.37
N LEU A 135 4.17 -1.87 -6.23
CA LEU A 135 4.12 -3.26 -5.77
C LEU A 135 2.73 -3.83 -6.07
N CYS A 136 2.71 -4.79 -6.98
CA CYS A 136 1.56 -5.60 -7.30
C CYS A 136 1.62 -6.93 -6.54
N ARG A 137 0.46 -7.45 -6.15
CA ARG A 137 0.32 -8.77 -5.54
C ARG A 137 -0.90 -9.46 -6.12
N ASN A 138 -0.88 -10.79 -6.16
CA ASN A 138 -2.01 -11.60 -6.60
C ASN A 138 -3.34 -11.11 -5.97
N PRO A 139 -4.40 -10.86 -6.76
CA PRO A 139 -5.66 -10.32 -6.26
C PRO A 139 -6.33 -11.16 -5.17
N LYS A 140 -6.17 -12.49 -5.16
CA LYS A 140 -6.77 -13.38 -4.14
C LYS A 140 -6.11 -13.16 -2.77
N ASP A 141 -4.79 -13.13 -2.74
CA ASP A 141 -4.04 -12.86 -1.52
C ASP A 141 -4.21 -11.41 -1.05
N THR A 142 -4.24 -10.47 -1.99
CA THR A 142 -4.53 -9.05 -1.71
C THR A 142 -5.89 -8.92 -1.01
N PHE A 143 -6.91 -9.60 -1.53
CA PHE A 143 -8.23 -9.62 -0.92
C PHE A 143 -8.21 -10.15 0.51
N ILE A 144 -7.59 -11.31 0.76
CA ILE A 144 -7.52 -11.90 2.12
C ILE A 144 -6.75 -11.00 3.08
N SER A 145 -5.64 -10.42 2.62
CA SER A 145 -4.88 -9.46 3.42
C SER A 145 -5.73 -8.24 3.78
N MET A 146 -6.48 -7.70 2.82
CA MET A 146 -7.34 -6.54 3.03
C MET A 146 -8.52 -6.86 3.95
N TRP A 147 -9.18 -8.01 3.77
CA TRP A 147 -10.27 -8.46 4.63
C TRP A 147 -9.84 -8.56 6.09
N HIS A 148 -8.73 -9.27 6.38
CA HIS A 148 -8.18 -9.36 7.72
C HIS A 148 -7.79 -8.00 8.30
N PHE A 149 -7.11 -7.17 7.51
CA PHE A 149 -6.69 -5.85 7.94
C PHE A 149 -7.91 -4.99 8.33
N THR A 150 -8.93 -4.92 7.46
CA THR A 150 -10.15 -4.16 7.74
C THR A 150 -10.90 -4.68 8.97
N ASN A 151 -10.92 -5.99 9.22
CA ASN A 151 -11.53 -6.55 10.42
C ASN A 151 -10.73 -6.23 11.69
N ASN A 152 -9.39 -6.22 11.63
CA ASN A 152 -8.55 -5.83 12.76
C ASN A 152 -8.69 -4.35 13.12
N LEU A 153 -8.98 -3.48 12.14
CA LEU A 153 -9.23 -2.05 12.39
C LEU A 153 -10.58 -1.76 13.06
N ARG A 154 -11.53 -2.70 13.01
CA ARG A 154 -12.92 -2.52 13.44
C ARG A 154 -13.14 -2.73 14.94
N LEU A 155 -12.15 -2.43 15.78
CA LEU A 155 -12.17 -2.68 17.23
C LEU A 155 -13.43 -2.19 17.98
N HIS A 156 -14.28 -1.36 17.36
CA HIS A 156 -15.51 -0.80 17.94
C HIS A 156 -16.84 -1.15 17.22
N HIS A 157 -16.83 -1.93 16.14
CA HIS A 157 -18.07 -2.34 15.44
C HIS A 157 -18.35 -3.84 15.60
N LYS A 158 -19.51 -4.20 16.16
CA LYS A 158 -19.89 -5.59 16.50
C LYS A 158 -20.20 -6.48 15.29
N ASP A 159 -20.35 -5.90 14.10
CA ASP A 159 -20.72 -6.65 12.89
C ASP A 159 -19.47 -6.96 12.05
N ILE A 160 -18.93 -8.16 12.23
CA ILE A 160 -17.93 -8.73 11.31
C ILE A 160 -18.63 -8.94 9.98
N HIS A 161 -18.15 -8.32 8.90
CA HIS A 161 -18.67 -8.63 7.57
C HIS A 161 -18.24 -10.05 7.21
N SER A 162 -19.19 -10.81 6.66
CA SER A 162 -18.86 -12.11 6.12
C SER A 162 -17.85 -11.94 4.97
N ILE A 163 -16.99 -12.95 4.82
CA ILE A 163 -16.01 -12.95 3.74
C ILE A 163 -16.72 -12.89 2.38
N GLU A 164 -17.90 -13.48 2.26
CA GLU A 164 -18.71 -13.54 1.04
C GLU A 164 -19.23 -12.15 0.64
N GLU A 165 -19.77 -11.37 1.58
CA GLU A 165 -20.26 -10.01 1.30
C GLU A 165 -19.15 -9.08 0.80
N ILE A 166 -18.02 -9.10 1.51
CA ILE A 166 -16.85 -8.29 1.14
C ILE A 166 -16.26 -8.78 -0.19
N PHE A 167 -16.24 -10.08 -0.43
CA PHE A 167 -15.77 -10.67 -1.68
C PHE A 167 -16.60 -10.24 -2.89
N GLU A 168 -17.93 -10.22 -2.76
CA GLU A 168 -18.80 -9.73 -3.82
C GLU A 168 -18.54 -8.26 -4.14
N SER A 169 -18.33 -7.43 -3.11
CA SER A 169 -17.99 -6.02 -3.26
C SER A 169 -16.63 -5.84 -3.97
N PHE A 170 -15.62 -6.62 -3.58
CA PHE A 170 -14.31 -6.65 -4.23
C PHE A 170 -14.40 -7.02 -5.71
N CYS A 171 -15.17 -8.06 -6.04
CA CYS A 171 -15.37 -8.51 -7.42
C CYS A 171 -16.07 -7.47 -8.30
N LYS A 172 -16.93 -6.63 -7.70
CA LYS A 172 -17.57 -5.48 -8.37
C LYS A 172 -16.64 -4.26 -8.49
N GLY A 173 -15.45 -4.32 -7.90
CA GLY A 173 -14.48 -3.23 -7.86
C GLY A 173 -14.78 -2.20 -6.78
N VAL A 174 -15.73 -2.49 -5.88
CA VAL A 174 -16.14 -1.62 -4.77
C VAL A 174 -15.30 -1.96 -3.54
N SER A 175 -14.06 -1.46 -3.56
CA SER A 175 -13.10 -1.61 -2.46
C SER A 175 -12.25 -0.35 -2.40
N LEU A 176 -11.61 -0.11 -1.26
CA LEU A 176 -10.69 1.02 -1.13
C LEU A 176 -9.60 1.00 -2.20
N TYR A 177 -9.44 2.12 -2.89
CA TYR A 177 -8.64 2.34 -4.10
C TYR A 177 -8.95 1.40 -5.27
N GLY A 178 -10.07 0.67 -5.21
CA GLY A 178 -10.57 -0.16 -6.29
C GLY A 178 -11.25 0.67 -7.38
N PRO A 179 -11.51 0.09 -8.57
CA PRO A 179 -11.33 -1.33 -8.86
C PRO A 179 -9.87 -1.76 -9.01
N PHE A 180 -9.50 -2.89 -8.40
CA PHE A 180 -8.10 -3.34 -8.34
C PHE A 180 -7.49 -3.58 -9.73
N TRP A 181 -8.28 -4.01 -10.72
CA TRP A 181 -7.77 -4.27 -12.07
C TRP A 181 -7.38 -2.97 -12.79
N ASN A 182 -8.18 -1.91 -12.69
CA ASN A 182 -7.82 -0.60 -13.23
C ASN A 182 -6.56 -0.08 -12.54
N HIS A 183 -6.51 -0.18 -11.21
CA HIS A 183 -5.36 0.26 -10.44
C HIS A 183 -4.07 -0.45 -10.89
N ILE A 184 -4.10 -1.77 -11.12
CA ILE A 184 -2.92 -2.53 -11.56
C ILE A 184 -2.57 -2.20 -13.02
N LEU A 185 -3.56 -2.18 -13.91
CA LEU A 185 -3.35 -1.93 -15.34
C LEU A 185 -2.72 -0.57 -15.60
N ASP A 186 -3.19 0.49 -14.93
CA ASP A 186 -2.66 1.84 -15.10
C ASP A 186 -1.15 1.89 -14.79
N TYR A 187 -0.72 1.33 -13.65
CA TYR A 187 0.70 1.30 -13.29
C TYR A 187 1.51 0.36 -14.19
N TRP A 188 0.91 -0.73 -14.64
CA TRP A 188 1.54 -1.65 -15.58
C TRP A 188 1.84 -0.99 -16.93
N GLU A 189 0.84 -0.35 -17.54
CA GLU A 189 0.97 0.40 -18.80
C GLU A 189 2.05 1.49 -18.66
N GLN A 190 2.03 2.25 -17.57
CA GLN A 190 3.04 3.28 -17.32
C GLN A 190 4.44 2.71 -17.11
N SER A 191 4.58 1.50 -16.57
CA SER A 191 5.88 0.83 -16.46
C SER A 191 6.46 0.41 -17.81
N ILE A 192 5.59 0.09 -18.78
CA ILE A 192 5.99 -0.23 -20.15
C ILE A 192 6.32 1.05 -20.92
N GLU A 193 5.49 2.08 -20.82
CA GLU A 193 5.68 3.35 -21.52
C GLU A 193 6.87 4.15 -20.98
N LYS A 194 7.10 4.11 -19.66
CA LYS A 194 8.09 4.93 -18.95
C LYS A 194 8.93 4.08 -17.99
N PRO A 195 9.71 3.11 -18.48
CA PRO A 195 10.46 2.16 -17.65
C PRO A 195 11.53 2.81 -16.76
N ASN A 196 12.02 4.00 -17.15
CA ASN A 196 12.97 4.77 -16.34
C ASN A 196 12.30 5.58 -15.21
N LYS A 197 10.95 5.65 -15.19
CA LYS A 197 10.15 6.40 -14.21
C LYS A 197 9.29 5.49 -13.35
N VAL A 198 8.75 4.41 -13.90
CA VAL A 198 7.85 3.49 -13.18
C VAL A 198 8.44 2.09 -13.18
N LEU A 199 8.76 1.59 -12.00
CA LEU A 199 9.16 0.20 -11.76
C LEU A 199 7.97 -0.58 -11.23
N PHE A 200 7.57 -1.61 -11.97
CA PHE A 200 6.53 -2.54 -11.56
C PHE A 200 7.18 -3.80 -10.98
N LEU A 201 6.83 -4.12 -9.73
CA LEU A 201 7.30 -5.28 -8.97
C LEU A 201 6.13 -6.17 -8.59
N MET A 202 6.35 -7.49 -8.61
CA MET A 202 5.40 -8.47 -8.11
C MET A 202 5.87 -9.00 -6.76
N TYR A 203 5.00 -8.96 -5.75
CA TYR A 203 5.29 -9.47 -4.41
C TYR A 203 5.79 -10.91 -4.45
N GLU A 204 5.14 -11.75 -5.25
CA GLU A 204 5.51 -13.15 -5.44
C GLU A 204 6.92 -13.30 -6.00
N GLU A 205 7.33 -12.47 -6.96
CA GLU A 205 8.70 -12.50 -7.52
C GLU A 205 9.75 -12.06 -6.50
N ILE A 206 9.43 -11.09 -5.64
CA ILE A 206 10.32 -10.68 -4.55
C ILE A 206 10.48 -11.83 -3.55
N THR A 207 9.41 -12.58 -3.25
CA THR A 207 9.52 -13.74 -2.35
C THR A 207 10.34 -14.89 -2.94
N VAL A 208 10.26 -15.11 -4.26
CA VAL A 208 10.99 -16.20 -4.94
C VAL A 208 12.47 -15.83 -5.19
N GLN A 209 12.74 -14.59 -5.60
CA GLN A 209 14.08 -14.12 -5.95
C GLN A 209 14.42 -12.77 -5.30
N PRO A 210 14.48 -12.71 -3.96
CA PRO A 210 14.59 -11.44 -3.22
C PRO A 210 15.85 -10.64 -3.57
N LYS A 211 17.01 -11.30 -3.69
CA LYS A 211 18.27 -10.63 -4.08
C LYS A 211 18.19 -10.01 -5.47
N LEU A 212 17.63 -10.73 -6.45
CA LEU A 212 17.50 -10.23 -7.82
C LEU A 212 16.60 -8.99 -7.86
N GLN A 213 15.45 -9.06 -7.20
CA GLN A 213 14.52 -7.92 -7.16
C GLN A 213 15.09 -6.73 -6.37
N LEU A 214 15.84 -6.98 -5.28
CA LEU A 214 16.52 -5.94 -4.53
C LEU A 214 17.59 -5.23 -5.38
N LYS A 215 18.38 -5.98 -6.16
CA LYS A 215 19.36 -5.41 -7.08
C LYS A 215 18.70 -4.58 -8.19
N ARG A 216 17.64 -5.12 -8.81
CA ARG A 216 16.83 -4.41 -9.81
C ARG A 216 16.24 -3.10 -9.25
N LEU A 217 15.78 -3.12 -7.99
CA LEU A 217 15.28 -1.93 -7.30
C LEU A 217 16.38 -0.89 -7.10
N ALA A 218 17.57 -1.31 -6.64
CA ALA A 218 18.72 -0.44 -6.43
C ALA A 218 19.20 0.22 -7.73
N GLU A 219 19.26 -0.54 -8.82
CA GLU A 219 19.60 -0.03 -10.15
C GLU A 219 18.58 1.01 -10.64
N PHE A 220 17.29 0.72 -10.51
CA PHE A 220 16.22 1.65 -10.92
C PHE A 220 16.23 2.97 -10.13
N LEU A 221 16.56 2.90 -8.83
CA LEU A 221 16.69 4.05 -7.93
C LEU A 221 18.04 4.76 -8.08
N GLU A 222 18.89 4.35 -9.01
CA GLU A 222 20.18 4.96 -9.32
C GLU A 222 21.15 4.91 -8.10
N CYS A 223 21.01 3.87 -7.27
CA CYS A 223 21.87 3.59 -6.13
C CYS A 223 22.36 2.12 -6.12
N PRO A 224 22.97 1.63 -7.23
CA PRO A 224 23.37 0.24 -7.38
C PRO A 224 24.35 -0.19 -6.26
N PHE A 225 24.38 -1.49 -5.98
CA PHE A 225 25.34 -2.05 -5.04
C PHE A 225 26.75 -2.04 -5.63
N SER A 226 27.75 -1.66 -4.83
CA SER A 226 29.16 -1.82 -5.22
C SER A 226 29.61 -3.29 -5.11
N ILE A 227 30.72 -3.63 -5.74
CA ILE A 227 31.32 -4.98 -5.64
C ILE A 227 31.66 -5.29 -4.18
N GLU A 228 32.13 -4.30 -3.43
CA GLU A 228 32.42 -4.40 -2.01
C GLU A 228 31.14 -4.64 -1.19
N GLU A 229 30.05 -3.92 -1.47
CA GLU A 229 28.75 -4.16 -0.81
C GLU A 229 28.23 -5.59 -1.07
N GLU A 230 28.36 -6.09 -2.30
CA GLU A 230 27.99 -7.46 -2.66
C GLU A 230 28.86 -8.49 -1.91
N ASN A 231 30.18 -8.29 -1.88
CA ASN A 231 31.11 -9.18 -1.18
C ASN A 231 30.95 -9.16 0.35
N CYS A 232 30.58 -8.02 0.92
CA CYS A 232 30.34 -7.84 2.36
C CYS A 232 28.95 -8.32 2.80
N GLY A 233 28.12 -8.87 1.91
CA GLY A 233 26.80 -9.39 2.26
C GLY A 233 25.79 -8.31 2.63
N VAL A 234 25.98 -7.06 2.16
CA VAL A 234 25.07 -5.94 2.44
C VAL A 234 23.64 -6.27 1.99
N MET A 235 23.49 -6.90 0.82
CA MET A 235 22.18 -7.31 0.31
C MET A 235 21.50 -8.34 1.22
N ASP A 236 22.24 -9.33 1.71
CA ASP A 236 21.72 -10.34 2.64
C ASP A 236 21.24 -9.69 3.94
N GLU A 237 22.00 -8.74 4.45
CA GLU A 237 21.66 -8.03 5.66
C GLU A 237 20.41 -7.15 5.49
N ILE A 238 20.29 -6.42 4.38
CA ILE A 238 19.07 -5.65 4.06
C ILE A 238 17.85 -6.59 4.04
N LEU A 239 17.96 -7.73 3.36
CA LEU A 239 16.87 -8.71 3.27
C LEU A 239 16.53 -9.31 4.64
N ARG A 240 17.54 -9.61 5.46
CA ARG A 240 17.34 -10.10 6.83
C ARG A 240 16.62 -9.07 7.70
N MET A 241 17.10 -7.82 7.72
CA MET A 241 16.50 -6.72 8.48
C MET A 241 15.05 -6.43 8.04
N CYS A 242 14.79 -6.49 6.74
CA CYS A 242 13.46 -6.22 6.17
C CYS A 242 12.56 -7.45 6.11
N SER A 243 13.02 -8.62 6.54
CA SER A 243 12.23 -9.85 6.48
C SER A 243 10.96 -9.75 7.32
N PHE A 244 9.92 -10.48 6.93
CA PHE A 244 8.68 -10.54 7.71
C PHE A 244 8.97 -10.98 9.15
N GLU A 245 9.73 -12.07 9.33
CA GLU A 245 10.09 -12.61 10.63
C GLU A 245 10.82 -11.60 11.51
N ASN A 246 11.81 -10.88 10.96
CA ASN A 246 12.51 -9.87 11.74
C ASN A 246 11.57 -8.72 12.12
N LEU A 247 10.89 -8.12 11.13
CA LEU A 247 10.05 -6.95 11.36
C LEU A 247 8.86 -7.25 12.29
N SER A 248 8.19 -8.39 12.15
CA SER A 248 7.03 -8.75 12.98
C SER A 248 7.39 -8.98 14.44
N ASN A 249 8.67 -9.30 14.73
CA ASN A 249 9.16 -9.59 16.08
C ASN A 249 9.84 -8.39 16.76
N LEU A 250 10.02 -7.26 16.08
CA LEU A 250 10.56 -6.05 16.71
C LEU A 250 9.61 -5.49 17.77
N GLU A 251 10.17 -4.96 18.87
CA GLU A 251 9.39 -4.38 19.97
C GLU A 251 8.44 -3.27 19.48
N VAL A 252 8.94 -2.36 18.63
CA VAL A 252 8.14 -1.29 18.03
C VAL A 252 6.95 -1.83 17.22
N ASN A 253 7.05 -3.01 16.63
CA ASN A 253 5.99 -3.59 15.80
C ASN A 253 5.04 -4.49 16.58
N THR A 254 5.49 -5.09 17.68
CA THR A 254 4.67 -5.96 18.54
C THR A 254 3.83 -5.14 19.53
N ASN A 255 4.42 -4.09 20.12
CA ASN A 255 3.81 -3.30 21.19
C ASN A 255 3.62 -1.81 20.84
N GLY A 256 4.26 -1.33 19.77
CA GLY A 256 4.15 0.07 19.36
C GLY A 256 2.86 0.39 18.63
N LYS A 257 2.65 1.69 18.42
CA LYS A 257 1.52 2.25 17.68
C LYS A 257 2.03 3.26 16.66
N LEU A 258 1.27 3.47 15.58
CA LEU A 258 1.57 4.53 14.62
C LEU A 258 1.41 5.89 15.27
N SER A 259 2.30 6.81 14.90
CA SER A 259 2.34 8.17 15.44
C SER A 259 1.07 8.98 15.16
N THR A 260 0.32 8.64 14.11
CA THR A 260 -0.80 9.45 13.61
C THR A 260 -2.20 8.94 13.94
N GLU A 261 -2.38 7.66 14.32
CA GLU A 261 -3.73 7.05 14.35
C GLU A 261 -4.03 6.14 15.56
N GLU A 262 -3.22 6.13 16.62
CA GLU A 262 -3.29 5.17 17.74
C GLU A 262 -3.36 3.68 17.32
N LEU A 263 -3.12 3.41 16.03
CA LEU A 263 -3.24 2.11 15.42
C LEU A 263 -2.05 1.25 15.84
N GLU A 264 -2.32 0.09 16.44
CA GLU A 264 -1.29 -0.85 16.86
C GLU A 264 -0.48 -1.35 15.66
N ASN A 265 0.86 -1.23 15.72
CA ASN A 265 1.72 -1.60 14.60
C ASN A 265 1.60 -3.08 14.21
N LYS A 266 1.20 -3.94 15.15
CA LYS A 266 1.02 -5.38 14.92
C LYS A 266 -0.01 -5.70 13.84
N VAL A 267 -0.97 -4.80 13.57
CA VAL A 267 -2.00 -5.06 12.53
C VAL A 267 -1.41 -5.15 11.12
N PHE A 268 -0.21 -4.62 10.89
CA PHE A 268 0.48 -4.67 9.61
C PHE A 268 1.16 -6.02 9.34
N PHE A 269 1.29 -6.87 10.37
CA PHE A 269 2.01 -8.13 10.30
C PHE A 269 1.04 -9.29 10.58
N ARG A 270 0.76 -10.10 9.56
CA ARG A 270 -0.17 -11.24 9.67
C ARG A 270 0.48 -12.59 9.41
N LYS A 271 0.91 -12.82 8.17
CA LYS A 271 1.59 -14.08 7.76
C LYS A 271 2.81 -13.86 6.89
N GLY A 272 2.77 -12.87 5.97
CA GLY A 272 3.89 -12.62 5.06
C GLY A 272 4.12 -13.74 4.02
N GLU A 273 3.09 -14.54 3.74
CA GLU A 273 3.17 -15.73 2.88
C GLU A 273 2.38 -15.53 1.58
N VAL A 274 2.76 -16.22 0.51
CA VAL A 274 2.02 -16.32 -0.77
C VAL A 274 1.11 -17.54 -0.76
N GLY A 275 -0.11 -17.41 -1.27
CA GLY A 275 -1.05 -18.51 -1.43
C GLY A 275 -1.99 -18.75 -0.26
N ASP A 276 -1.98 -17.87 0.74
CA ASP A 276 -2.85 -17.99 1.92
C ASP A 276 -4.34 -17.92 1.57
N TRP A 277 -4.69 -17.35 0.42
CA TRP A 277 -6.04 -17.38 -0.13
C TRP A 277 -6.68 -18.77 -0.18
N LYS A 278 -5.89 -19.84 -0.33
CA LYS A 278 -6.38 -21.24 -0.36
C LYS A 278 -7.03 -21.67 0.96
N ASN A 279 -6.66 -21.04 2.07
CA ASN A 279 -7.21 -21.35 3.38
C ASN A 279 -8.60 -20.73 3.61
N TYR A 280 -9.04 -19.84 2.72
CA TYR A 280 -10.25 -19.04 2.91
C TYR A 280 -11.22 -19.14 1.74
N PHE A 281 -10.72 -19.28 0.51
CA PHE A 281 -11.56 -19.26 -0.68
C PHE A 281 -12.27 -20.59 -0.89
N THR A 282 -13.57 -20.52 -1.16
CA THR A 282 -14.27 -21.62 -1.80
C THR A 282 -13.83 -21.75 -3.26
N ILE A 283 -14.14 -22.90 -3.88
CA ILE A 283 -13.89 -23.11 -5.32
C ILE A 283 -14.57 -22.01 -6.14
N GLU A 284 -15.83 -21.68 -5.81
CA GLU A 284 -16.62 -20.66 -6.50
C GLU A 284 -15.99 -19.27 -6.43
N MET A 285 -15.49 -18.85 -5.24
CA MET A 285 -14.76 -17.59 -5.09
C MET A 285 -13.49 -17.56 -5.94
N SER A 286 -12.73 -18.66 -5.90
CA SER A 286 -11.49 -18.81 -6.68
C SER A 286 -11.74 -18.70 -8.18
N GLU A 287 -12.75 -19.39 -8.70
CA GLU A 287 -13.14 -19.39 -10.10
C GLU A 287 -13.66 -18.03 -10.55
N LYS A 288 -14.49 -17.37 -9.73
CA LYS A 288 -15.03 -16.05 -10.03
C LYS A 288 -13.93 -15.01 -10.18
N LEU A 289 -12.95 -14.98 -9.27
CA LEU A 289 -11.85 -14.03 -9.38
C LEU A 289 -10.88 -14.40 -10.51
N ASN A 290 -10.67 -15.69 -10.80
CA ASN A 290 -9.93 -16.12 -11.99
C ASN A 290 -10.58 -15.57 -13.27
N HIS A 291 -11.89 -15.73 -13.42
CA HIS A 291 -12.63 -15.23 -14.59
C HIS A 291 -12.54 -13.71 -14.73
N ILE A 292 -12.62 -12.97 -13.61
CA ILE A 292 -12.41 -11.52 -13.60
C ILE A 292 -10.99 -11.18 -14.05
N ASN A 293 -9.98 -11.86 -13.51
CA ASN A 293 -8.58 -11.61 -13.85
C ASN A 293 -8.31 -11.90 -15.33
N GLU A 294 -8.77 -13.05 -15.83
CA GLU A 294 -8.63 -13.41 -17.24
C GLU A 294 -9.24 -12.36 -18.16
N ARG A 295 -10.47 -11.90 -17.86
CA ARG A 295 -11.16 -10.89 -18.68
C ARG A 295 -10.55 -9.51 -18.60
N LYS A 296 -10.17 -9.07 -17.40
CA LYS A 296 -9.69 -7.69 -17.18
C LYS A 296 -8.24 -7.51 -17.59
N PHE A 297 -7.40 -8.52 -17.40
CA PHE A 297 -5.98 -8.47 -17.76
C PHE A 297 -5.68 -9.08 -19.15
N GLN A 298 -6.71 -9.47 -19.90
CA GLN A 298 -6.54 -10.01 -21.25
C GLN A 298 -5.72 -9.04 -22.12
N GLY A 299 -4.66 -9.54 -22.75
CA GLY A 299 -3.80 -8.75 -23.63
C GLY A 299 -2.81 -7.82 -22.93
N SER A 300 -2.89 -7.65 -21.59
CA SER A 300 -1.94 -6.81 -20.84
C SER A 300 -0.54 -7.43 -20.77
N GLY A 301 -0.43 -8.75 -20.84
CA GLY A 301 0.82 -9.49 -20.60
C GLY A 301 1.12 -9.77 -19.13
N ILE A 302 0.32 -9.24 -18.18
CA ILE A 302 0.47 -9.52 -16.75
C ILE A 302 0.11 -10.99 -16.48
N LYS A 303 0.98 -11.69 -15.76
CA LYS A 303 0.74 -13.05 -15.29
C LYS A 303 0.87 -13.10 -13.77
N PHE A 304 -0.19 -13.55 -13.12
CA PHE A 304 -0.18 -13.78 -11.68
C PHE A 304 0.23 -15.22 -11.38
N SER A 305 1.20 -15.39 -10.50
CA SER A 305 1.53 -16.69 -9.92
C SER A 305 0.49 -17.04 -8.85
N TYR A 306 -0.12 -18.22 -8.99
CA TYR A 306 -0.98 -18.82 -7.97
C TYR A 306 -0.23 -20.05 -7.45
N ILE A 307 0.74 -19.82 -6.55
CA ILE A 307 1.49 -20.91 -5.91
C ILE A 307 0.54 -21.69 -5.02
#